data_AF-A0AAV1A4B2-F1
#
_entry.id   AF-A0AAV1A4B2-F1
#
_cell.length_a   1.000
_cell.length_b   1.000
_cell.length_c   1.000
_cell.angle_alpha   90.00
_cell.angle_beta   90.00
_cell.angle_gamma   90.00
#
_symmetry.space_group_name_H-M   'P 1'
#
loop_
_entity.id
_entity.type
_entity.pdbx_description
1 polymer ?
#
loop_
_entity_poly.entity_id
_entity_poly.type
_entity_poly.pdbx_seq_one_letter_code
_entity_poly.pdbx_strand_id
1 'polypeptide(L)'
;MEGYFVIKVTPLGPNLCLLEETEEGIIEELTGERDEWWKQWFLEVRRWREEDVDEGRTMWIRIYGVPAHAWNCDFFMSLANQLGSFICIDENTSNPHKP
;
A
#
# COMPACT_ATOMS: atom_id res chain seq x y z
N MET A 1 -13.91 -18.42 -1.44
CA MET A 1 -13.06 -17.28 -1.06
C MET A 1 -12.33 -17.75 0.18
N GLU A 2 -11.07 -18.16 0.02
CA GLU A 2 -10.23 -18.65 1.12
C GLU A 2 -9.58 -17.44 1.81
N GLY A 3 -9.63 -17.39 3.13
CA GLY A 3 -9.07 -16.32 3.94
C GLY A 3 -9.28 -16.58 5.43
N TYR A 4 -8.38 -16.09 6.27
CA TYR A 4 -8.54 -16.16 7.72
C TYR A 4 -9.45 -15.01 8.18
N PHE A 5 -10.75 -15.30 8.31
CA PHE A 5 -11.77 -14.31 8.73
C PHE A 5 -11.65 -13.87 10.21
N VAL A 6 -10.74 -14.51 10.96
CA VAL A 6 -10.46 -14.24 12.38
C VAL A 6 -9.39 -13.17 12.59
N ILE A 7 -8.77 -12.68 11.51
CA ILE A 7 -7.80 -11.58 11.56
C ILE A 7 -8.41 -10.35 10.91
N LYS A 8 -8.54 -9.29 11.69
CA LYS A 8 -8.90 -7.97 11.21
C LYS A 8 -7.63 -7.21 10.86
N VAL A 9 -7.62 -6.57 9.69
CA VAL A 9 -6.52 -5.72 9.23
C VAL A 9 -6.98 -4.27 9.24
N THR A 10 -6.31 -3.43 10.03
CA THR A 10 -6.60 -1.98 10.11
C THR A 10 -5.39 -1.21 9.55
N PRO A 11 -5.49 -0.56 8.38
CA PRO A 11 -4.40 0.27 7.85
C PRO A 11 -4.09 1.45 8.79
N LEU A 12 -2.82 1.68 9.06
CA LEU A 12 -2.32 2.79 9.90
C LEU A 12 -1.47 3.80 9.11
N GLY A 13 -1.38 3.63 7.79
CA GLY A 13 -0.60 4.47 6.89
C GLY A 13 -0.30 3.72 5.59
N PRO A 14 0.52 4.28 4.70
CA PRO A 14 0.98 3.60 3.48
C PRO A 14 1.73 2.28 3.70
N ASN A 15 2.49 2.17 4.78
CA ASN A 15 3.46 1.09 5.03
C ASN A 15 3.16 0.30 6.31
N LEU A 16 2.18 0.71 7.10
CA LEU A 16 1.83 0.07 8.36
C LEU A 16 0.36 -0.36 8.39
N CYS A 17 0.10 -1.55 8.92
CA CYS A 17 -1.23 -1.98 9.30
C CYS A 17 -1.17 -2.73 10.64
N LEU A 18 -2.26 -2.66 11.39
CA LEU A 18 -2.48 -3.44 12.59
C LEU A 18 -3.22 -4.74 12.23
N LEU A 19 -2.68 -5.86 12.71
CA LEU A 19 -3.36 -7.15 12.67
C LEU A 19 -3.97 -7.41 14.06
N GLU A 20 -5.28 -7.61 14.11
CA GLU A 20 -6.03 -7.88 15.34
C GLU A 20 -6.65 -9.28 15.22
N GLU A 21 -6.37 -10.14 16.20
CA GLU A 21 -7.00 -11.46 16.29
C GLU A 21 -8.29 -11.42 17.10
N THR A 22 -9.30 -12.16 16.67
CA THR A 22 -10.54 -12.33 17.45
C THR A 22 -10.39 -13.37 18.57
N GLU A 23 -9.42 -14.27 18.45
CA GLU A 23 -9.07 -15.30 19.42
C GLU A 23 -7.56 -15.22 19.69
N GLU A 24 -7.16 -15.27 20.97
CA GLU A 24 -5.77 -15.06 21.39
C GLU A 24 -4.85 -16.18 20.88
N GLY A 25 -3.71 -15.79 20.31
CA GLY A 25 -2.63 -16.69 19.88
C GLY A 25 -2.64 -17.10 18.41
N ILE A 26 -3.68 -16.76 17.64
CA ILE A 26 -3.77 -17.10 16.22
C ILE A 26 -2.68 -16.42 15.39
N ILE A 27 -2.40 -15.13 15.64
CA ILE A 27 -1.37 -14.41 14.89
C ILE A 27 0.03 -14.96 15.20
N GLU A 28 0.31 -15.27 16.47
CA GLU A 28 1.60 -15.85 16.88
C GLU A 28 1.81 -17.25 16.27
N GLU A 29 0.78 -18.09 16.24
CA GLU A 29 0.81 -19.41 15.58
C GLU A 29 1.08 -19.26 14.07
N LEU A 30 0.33 -18.40 13.38
CA LEU A 30 0.44 -18.22 11.93
C LEU A 30 1.75 -17.58 11.51
N THR A 31 2.29 -16.64 12.29
CA THR A 31 3.58 -16.01 12.00
C THR A 31 4.73 -16.99 12.21
N GLY A 32 4.60 -17.92 13.17
CA GLY A 32 5.57 -19.01 13.36
C GLY A 32 5.54 -20.06 12.25
N GLU A 33 4.37 -20.61 11.95
CA GLU A 33 4.24 -21.71 10.97
C GLU A 33 4.43 -21.27 9.52
N ARG A 34 4.09 -20.02 9.20
CA ARG A 34 4.07 -19.50 7.82
C ARG A 34 4.93 -18.27 7.61
N ASP A 35 6.02 -18.18 8.36
CA ASP A 35 6.95 -17.04 8.31
C ASP A 35 7.36 -16.66 6.87
N GLU A 36 7.65 -17.64 6.01
CA GLU A 36 7.98 -17.40 4.60
C GLU A 36 6.85 -16.74 3.80
N TRP A 37 5.60 -17.09 4.08
CA TRP A 37 4.45 -16.47 3.42
C TRP A 37 4.29 -15.02 3.85
N TRP A 38 4.43 -14.73 5.15
CA TRP A 38 4.35 -13.35 5.67
C TRP A 38 5.47 -12.46 5.11
N LYS A 39 6.69 -12.99 5.00
CA LYS A 39 7.86 -12.30 4.44
C LYS A 39 7.71 -11.90 2.96
N GLN A 40 6.75 -12.47 2.23
CA GLN A 40 6.45 -12.05 0.86
C GLN A 40 5.72 -10.70 0.81
N TRP A 41 4.99 -10.35 1.87
CA TRP A 41 4.12 -9.19 1.92
C TRP A 41 4.62 -8.12 2.89
N PHE A 42 5.19 -8.54 4.02
CA PHE A 42 5.62 -7.67 5.09
C PHE A 42 7.13 -7.73 5.28
N LEU A 43 7.72 -6.55 5.50
CA LEU A 43 9.12 -6.45 5.91
C LEU A 43 9.33 -7.02 7.31
N GLU A 44 8.37 -6.78 8.21
CA GLU A 44 8.37 -7.22 9.59
C GLU A 44 6.94 -7.44 10.07
N VAL A 45 6.72 -8.50 10.85
CA VAL A 45 5.49 -8.72 11.61
C VAL A 45 5.89 -8.91 13.07
N ARG A 46 5.39 -8.04 13.95
CA ARG A 46 5.70 -8.08 15.39
C ARG A 46 4.58 -7.45 16.20
N ARG A 47 4.65 -7.61 17.52
CA ARG A 47 3.75 -6.94 18.46
C ARG A 47 3.84 -5.42 18.32
N TRP A 48 2.69 -4.78 18.21
CA TRP A 48 2.55 -3.33 18.11
C TRP A 48 3.03 -2.62 19.38
N ARG A 49 3.62 -1.45 19.19
CA ARG A 49 4.10 -0.51 20.22
C ARG A 49 3.56 0.88 19.90
N GLU A 50 3.41 1.72 20.93
CA GLU A 50 2.89 3.09 20.74
C GLU A 50 3.77 3.96 19.82
N GLU A 51 5.05 3.61 19.70
CA GLU A 51 6.02 4.26 18.81
C GLU A 51 5.85 3.86 17.33
N ASP A 52 5.08 2.80 17.05
CA ASP A 52 4.85 2.31 15.69
C ASP A 52 3.81 3.19 14.99
N VAL A 53 4.31 4.32 14.49
CA VAL A 53 3.55 5.30 13.73
C VAL A 53 4.14 5.40 12.33
N ASP A 54 3.29 5.30 11.31
CA ASP A 54 3.71 5.54 9.94
C ASP A 54 3.78 7.05 9.68
N GLU A 55 4.97 7.54 9.33
CA GLU A 55 5.20 8.94 8.97
C GLU A 55 4.92 9.21 7.48
N GLY A 56 4.70 8.17 6.69
CA GLY A 56 4.41 8.27 5.28
C GLY A 56 3.00 8.79 5.00
N ARG A 57 2.83 9.48 3.87
CA ARG A 57 1.51 9.85 3.34
C ARG A 57 1.37 9.46 1.88
N THR A 58 0.27 8.80 1.56
CA THR A 58 -0.17 8.63 0.17
C THR A 58 -1.06 9.80 -0.25
N MET A 59 -0.78 10.38 -1.41
CA MET A 59 -1.60 11.45 -1.96
C MET A 59 -1.77 11.33 -3.48
N TRP A 60 -2.90 11.82 -3.97
CA TRP A 60 -3.13 12.03 -5.40
C TRP A 60 -2.55 13.37 -5.83
N ILE A 61 -1.76 13.36 -6.90
CA ILE A 61 -1.26 14.58 -7.55
C ILE A 61 -2.11 14.83 -8.79
N ARG A 62 -2.59 16.07 -8.95
CA ARG A 62 -3.29 16.52 -10.16
C ARG A 62 -2.39 17.48 -10.93
N ILE A 63 -2.20 17.20 -12.21
CA ILE A 63 -1.31 17.97 -13.08
C ILE A 63 -2.17 18.59 -14.18
N TYR A 64 -2.04 19.89 -14.38
CA TYR A 64 -2.84 20.65 -15.35
C TYR A 64 -1.97 21.14 -16.50
N GLY A 65 -2.57 21.28 -17.69
CA GLY A 65 -1.87 21.81 -18.86
C GLY A 65 -0.86 20.85 -19.49
N VAL A 66 -0.96 19.54 -19.24
CA VAL A 66 -0.10 18.53 -19.85
C VAL A 66 -0.38 18.48 -21.36
N PRO A 67 0.61 18.73 -22.22
CA PRO A 67 0.43 18.61 -23.66
C PRO A 67 0.06 17.17 -24.06
N ALA A 68 -0.80 17.00 -25.07
CA ALA A 68 -1.25 15.67 -25.50
C ALA A 68 -0.08 14.74 -25.90
N HIS A 69 0.98 15.27 -26.49
CA HIS A 69 2.17 14.48 -26.86
C HIS A 69 3.03 14.02 -25.66
N ALA A 70 2.86 14.66 -24.49
CA ALA A 70 3.54 14.29 -23.25
C ALA A 70 2.67 13.38 -22.35
N TRP A 71 1.46 13.02 -22.79
CA TRP A 71 0.51 12.24 -22.00
C TRP A 71 0.87 10.75 -22.01
N ASN A 72 1.85 10.38 -21.19
CA ASN A 72 2.30 9.00 -21.03
C ASN A 72 2.74 8.71 -19.58
N CYS A 73 2.73 7.44 -19.19
CA CYS A 73 3.04 7.03 -17.82
C CYS A 73 4.45 7.44 -17.37
N ASP A 74 5.46 7.37 -18.25
CA ASP A 74 6.85 7.71 -17.89
C ASP A 74 6.99 9.19 -17.54
N PHE A 75 6.26 10.06 -18.24
CA PHE A 75 6.19 11.49 -17.94
C PHE A 75 5.57 11.75 -16.55
N PHE A 76 4.43 11.12 -16.27
CA PHE A 76 3.75 11.27 -14.97
C PHE A 76 4.57 10.71 -13.81
N MET A 77 5.18 9.54 -14.02
CA MET A 77 6.09 8.91 -13.05
C MET A 77 7.28 9.81 -12.75
N SER A 78 7.91 10.38 -13.80
CA SER A 78 9.05 11.29 -13.63
C SER A 78 8.70 12.52 -12.80
N LEU A 79 7.50 13.10 -12.99
CA LEU A 79 7.05 14.24 -12.21
C LEU A 79 6.68 13.87 -10.77
N ALA A 80 5.96 12.76 -10.57
CA ALA A 80 5.61 12.28 -9.24
C ALA A 80 6.85 11.92 -8.42
N ASN A 81 7.87 11.35 -9.07
CA ASN A 81 9.13 11.00 -8.43
C ASN A 81 9.95 12.21 -7.94
N GLN A 82 9.62 13.43 -8.36
CA GLN A 82 10.20 14.65 -7.77
C GLN A 82 9.60 15.01 -6.42
N LEU A 83 8.40 14.49 -6.10
CA LEU A 83 7.66 14.79 -4.86
C LEU A 83 7.68 13.63 -3.86
N GLY A 84 8.03 12.42 -4.31
CA GLY A 84 8.03 11.21 -3.48
C GLY A 84 8.25 9.97 -4.35
N SER A 85 7.67 8.84 -3.95
CA SER A 85 7.68 7.62 -4.75
C SER A 85 6.36 7.48 -5.53
N PHE A 86 6.45 7.32 -6.85
CA PHE A 86 5.28 7.00 -7.65
C PHE A 86 4.71 5.63 -7.29
N ILE A 87 3.39 5.57 -7.07
CA ILE A 87 2.66 4.33 -6.75
C ILE A 87 1.87 3.84 -7.96
N CYS A 88 0.98 4.69 -8.47
CA CYS A 88 0.13 4.35 -9.59
C CYS A 88 -0.41 5.58 -10.31
N ILE A 89 -0.96 5.33 -11.50
CA ILE A 89 -1.74 6.27 -12.30
C ILE A 89 -3.18 5.76 -12.32
N ASP A 90 -4.16 6.66 -12.19
CA ASP A 90 -5.56 6.26 -12.27
C ASP A 90 -5.94 5.87 -13.71
N GLU A 91 -7.04 5.11 -13.84
CA GLU A 91 -7.48 4.57 -15.12
C GLU A 91 -7.83 5.64 -16.16
N ASN A 92 -8.42 6.77 -15.71
CA ASN A 92 -8.82 7.84 -16.61
C ASN A 92 -7.60 8.58 -17.15
N THR A 93 -6.58 8.78 -16.31
CA THR A 93 -5.32 9.38 -16.76
C THR A 93 -4.51 8.41 -17.64
N SER A 94 -4.50 7.10 -17.36
CA SER A 94 -3.77 6.15 -18.21
C SER A 94 -4.39 5.92 -19.59
N ASN A 95 -5.70 6.15 -19.75
CA ASN A 95 -6.43 6.01 -21.01
C ASN A 95 -7.21 7.28 -21.36
N PRO A 96 -6.53 8.35 -21.83
CA PRO A 96 -7.17 9.64 -22.13
C PRO A 96 -8.21 9.60 -23.27
N HIS A 97 -8.36 8.46 -23.93
CA HIS A 97 -9.25 8.26 -25.08
C HIS A 97 -10.41 7.28 -24.82
N LYS A 98 -10.59 6.81 -23.58
CA LYS A 98 -11.76 5.99 -23.23
C LYS A 98 -12.95 6.93 -22.94
N PRO A 99 -14.11 6.75 -23.61
CA PRO A 99 -15.30 7.58 -23.41
C PRO A 99 -15.92 7.38 -22.03
#